data_AF-A0A2G8MRY8-F1
#
_entry.id   AF-A0A2G8MRY8-F1
#
_cell.length_a   1.000
_cell.length_b   1.000
_cell.length_c   1.000
_cell.angle_alpha   90.00
_cell.angle_beta   90.00
_cell.angle_gamma   90.00
#
_symmetry.space_group_name_H-M   'P 1'
#
loop_
_entity.id
_entity.type
_entity.pdbx_description
1 polymer ?
#
loop_
_entity_poly.entity_id
_entity_poly.type
_entity_poly.pdbx_seq_one_letter_code
_entity_poly.pdbx_strand_id
1 'polypeptide(L)'
;MDTNKMREQFEAKFPVPSGIAWDESLGMYKVVDIWKLVSTLQIGEHNSRWQGWQASREAVVVELPNRAAEAYREEFDDMEGGSFNEAAYIRDVRKAIEAQGLKVAP
;
A
#
# COMPACT_ATOMS: atom_id res chain seq x y z
N MET A 1 2.33 9.36 -2.40
CA MET A 1 1.93 7.94 -2.45
C MET A 1 1.81 7.59 -3.92
N ASP A 2 2.54 6.60 -4.41
CA ASP A 2 2.39 6.19 -5.81
C ASP A 2 1.12 5.32 -5.89
N THR A 3 -0.03 5.98 -6.07
CA THR A 3 -1.36 5.36 -6.12
C THR A 3 -1.41 4.20 -7.12
N ASN A 4 -0.53 4.21 -8.13
CA ASN A 4 -0.36 3.14 -9.11
C ASN A 4 0.00 1.81 -8.45
N LYS A 5 0.96 1.77 -7.52
CA LYS A 5 1.41 0.51 -6.90
C LYS A 5 0.33 -0.12 -6.01
N MET A 6 -0.46 0.71 -5.33
CA MET A 6 -1.58 0.25 -4.51
C MET A 6 -2.71 -0.34 -5.35
N ARG A 7 -3.02 0.30 -6.49
CA ARG A 7 -4.03 -0.16 -7.44
C ARG A 7 -3.59 -1.44 -8.14
N GLU A 8 -2.34 -1.54 -8.58
CA GLU A 8 -1.79 -2.76 -9.20
C GLU A 8 -1.96 -3.99 -8.31
N GLN A 9 -1.69 -3.87 -7.00
CA GLN A 9 -1.88 -4.97 -6.06
C GLN A 9 -3.36 -5.34 -5.86
N PHE A 10 -4.22 -4.34 -5.85
CA PHE A 10 -5.66 -4.56 -5.78
C PHE A 10 -6.13 -5.31 -7.02
N GLU A 11 -5.77 -4.85 -8.22
CA GLU A 11 -6.17 -5.46 -9.49
C GLU A 11 -5.60 -6.87 -9.67
N ALA A 12 -4.39 -7.14 -9.15
CA ALA A 12 -3.83 -8.49 -9.13
C ALA A 12 -4.65 -9.45 -8.24
N LYS A 13 -5.20 -8.96 -7.12
CA LYS A 13 -6.04 -9.76 -6.20
C LYS A 13 -7.50 -9.86 -6.64
N PHE A 14 -8.02 -8.76 -7.18
CA PHE A 14 -9.38 -8.58 -7.66
C PHE A 14 -9.32 -8.07 -9.10
N PRO A 15 -9.22 -8.97 -10.10
CA PRO A 15 -9.13 -8.58 -11.49
C PRO A 15 -10.27 -7.66 -11.91
N VAL A 16 -9.94 -6.64 -12.71
CA VAL A 16 -10.93 -5.68 -13.24
C VAL A 16 -11.94 -6.43 -14.11
N PRO A 17 -13.25 -6.37 -13.81
CA PRO A 17 -14.23 -7.08 -14.59
C PRO A 17 -14.40 -6.51 -16.00
N SER A 18 -14.86 -7.34 -16.92
CA SER A 18 -15.17 -6.92 -18.30
C SER A 18 -16.19 -5.79 -18.32
N GLY A 19 -15.99 -4.82 -19.23
CA GLY A 19 -16.87 -3.65 -19.37
C GLY A 19 -16.63 -2.55 -18.34
N ILE A 20 -15.63 -2.71 -17.46
CA ILE A 20 -15.24 -1.75 -16.44
C ILE A 20 -13.77 -1.34 -16.66
N ALA A 21 -13.43 -0.09 -16.37
CA ALA A 21 -12.04 0.39 -16.38
C ALA A 21 -11.82 1.44 -15.28
N TRP A 22 -10.56 1.59 -14.88
CA TRP A 22 -10.16 2.69 -13.98
C TRP A 22 -10.35 4.05 -14.66
N ASP A 23 -10.84 5.03 -13.91
CA ASP A 23 -10.87 6.43 -14.33
C ASP A 23 -10.04 7.30 -13.36
N GLU A 24 -8.93 7.84 -13.86
CA GLU A 24 -8.03 8.67 -13.06
C GLU A 24 -8.68 9.96 -12.55
N SER A 25 -9.66 10.52 -13.27
CA SER A 25 -10.34 11.75 -12.85
C SER A 25 -11.34 11.52 -11.72
N LEU A 26 -11.94 10.33 -11.68
CA LEU A 26 -12.88 9.94 -10.62
C LEU A 26 -12.19 9.26 -9.44
N GLY A 27 -10.98 8.72 -9.63
CA GLY A 27 -10.30 7.92 -8.62
C GLY A 27 -11.06 6.62 -8.29
N MET A 28 -11.81 6.10 -9.27
CA MET A 28 -12.64 4.90 -9.13
C MET A 28 -12.89 4.24 -10.48
N TYR A 29 -13.47 3.05 -10.45
CA TYR A 29 -13.82 2.32 -11.66
C TYR A 29 -15.14 2.82 -12.25
N LYS A 30 -15.21 2.89 -13.58
CA LYS A 30 -16.41 3.27 -14.34
C LYS A 30 -16.78 2.22 -15.39
N VAL A 31 -18.04 2.23 -15.81
CA VAL A 31 -18.48 1.42 -16.94
C VAL A 31 -17.94 2.03 -18.23
N VAL A 32 -17.28 1.21 -19.04
CA VAL A 32 -16.80 1.58 -20.38
C VAL A 32 -17.53 0.83 -21.49
N ASP A 33 -18.15 -0.32 -21.18
CA ASP A 33 -18.94 -1.11 -22.12
C ASP A 33 -20.06 -1.85 -21.38
N ILE A 34 -21.28 -1.33 -21.48
CA ILE A 34 -22.44 -1.88 -20.76
C ILE A 34 -22.83 -3.28 -21.24
N TRP A 35 -22.54 -3.62 -22.49
CA TRP A 35 -22.89 -4.92 -23.08
C TRP A 35 -21.97 -6.04 -22.61
N LYS A 36 -20.83 -5.69 -22.02
CA LYS A 36 -19.87 -6.62 -21.42
C LYS A 36 -20.06 -6.82 -19.92
N LEU A 37 -20.91 -6.01 -19.29
CA LEU A 37 -21.22 -6.19 -17.88
C LEU A 37 -22.01 -7.48 -17.67
N VAL A 38 -21.60 -8.25 -16.67
CA VAL A 38 -22.38 -9.42 -16.23
C VAL A 38 -23.61 -8.97 -15.44
N SER A 39 -23.50 -7.86 -14.71
CA SER A 39 -24.57 -7.25 -13.91
C SER A 39 -24.29 -5.77 -13.66
N THR A 40 -25.33 -4.95 -13.53
CA THR A 40 -25.21 -3.53 -13.14
C THR A 40 -24.68 -3.36 -11.71
N LEU A 41 -24.79 -4.38 -10.85
CA LEU A 41 -24.23 -4.37 -9.49
C LEU A 41 -22.70 -4.51 -9.48
N GLN A 42 -22.12 -5.06 -10.54
CA GLN A 42 -20.70 -5.44 -10.61
C GLN A 42 -19.75 -4.26 -10.38
N ILE A 43 -20.10 -3.09 -10.90
CA ILE A 43 -19.32 -1.86 -10.69
C ILE A 43 -19.37 -1.40 -9.23
N GLY A 44 -20.55 -1.43 -8.62
CA GLY A 44 -20.74 -1.04 -7.22
C GLY A 44 -19.91 -1.93 -6.30
N GLU A 45 -20.00 -3.24 -6.49
CA GLU A 45 -19.21 -4.18 -5.70
C GLU A 45 -17.70 -4.00 -5.89
N HIS A 46 -17.25 -3.77 -7.12
CA HIS A 46 -15.82 -3.60 -7.39
C HIS A 46 -15.27 -2.30 -6.75
N ASN A 47 -16.02 -1.19 -6.85
CA ASN A 47 -15.69 0.06 -6.17
C ASN A 47 -15.74 -0.08 -4.64
N SER A 48 -16.71 -0.81 -4.08
CA SER A 48 -16.74 -1.08 -2.64
C SER A 48 -15.53 -1.91 -2.17
N ARG A 49 -15.09 -2.90 -2.96
CA ARG A 49 -13.86 -3.65 -2.67
C ARG A 49 -12.62 -2.75 -2.71
N TRP A 50 -12.54 -1.85 -3.68
CA TRP A 50 -11.46 -0.86 -3.78
C TRP A 50 -11.42 0.06 -2.55
N GLN A 51 -12.55 0.63 -2.15
CA GLN A 51 -12.64 1.47 -0.95
C GLN A 51 -12.28 0.71 0.33
N GLY A 52 -12.76 -0.53 0.47
CA GLY A 52 -12.40 -1.39 1.61
C GLY A 52 -10.90 -1.71 1.65
N TRP A 53 -10.28 -1.92 0.48
CA TRP A 53 -8.84 -2.15 0.35
C TRP A 53 -8.03 -0.93 0.79
N GLN A 54 -8.47 0.27 0.40
CA GLN A 54 -7.85 1.52 0.83
C GLN A 54 -7.97 1.69 2.35
N ALA A 55 -9.17 1.56 2.89
CA ALA A 55 -9.44 1.69 4.32
C ALA A 55 -8.62 0.69 5.16
N SER A 56 -8.51 -0.57 4.71
CA SER A 56 -7.70 -1.59 5.37
C SER A 56 -6.23 -1.18 5.49
N ARG A 57 -5.65 -0.61 4.42
CA ARG A 57 -4.25 -0.18 4.42
C ARG A 57 -4.02 1.10 5.21
N GLU A 58 -5.00 1.99 5.22
CA GLU A 58 -4.96 3.20 6.04
C GLU A 58 -5.13 2.92 7.54
N ALA A 59 -5.79 1.83 7.91
CA ALA A 59 -5.99 1.41 9.29
C ALA A 59 -4.78 0.67 9.88
N VAL A 60 -4.00 -0.01 9.04
CA VAL A 60 -2.78 -0.70 9.49
C VAL A 60 -1.62 0.30 9.59
N VAL A 61 -1.10 0.45 10.81
CA VAL A 61 0.07 1.27 11.11
C VAL A 61 1.21 0.35 11.51
N VAL A 62 2.34 0.46 10.81
CA VAL A 62 3.57 -0.26 11.13
C VAL A 62 4.36 0.56 12.14
N GLU A 63 4.64 -0.04 13.29
CA GLU A 63 5.54 0.53 14.28
C GLU A 63 6.96 0.03 14.02
N LEU A 64 7.89 0.95 13.79
CA LEU A 64 9.31 0.60 13.67
C LEU A 64 9.92 0.40 15.06
N PRO A 65 10.98 -0.41 15.19
CA PRO A 65 11.69 -0.57 16.44
C PRO A 65 12.15 0.78 17.03
N ASN A 66 12.01 0.91 18.36
CA ASN A 66 12.44 2.12 19.07
C ASN A 66 13.97 2.13 19.22
N ARG A 67 14.64 3.04 18.53
CA ARG A 67 16.10 3.18 18.57
C ARG A 67 16.67 3.58 19.93
N ALA A 68 15.85 4.20 20.78
CA ALA A 68 16.26 4.55 22.13
C ALA A 68 16.17 3.36 23.11
N ALA A 69 15.50 2.27 22.73
CA ALA A 69 15.42 1.07 23.56
C ALA A 69 16.82 0.46 23.76
N GLU A 70 17.08 -0.05 24.96
CA GLU A 70 18.36 -0.68 25.31
C GLU A 70 18.60 -1.94 24.47
N ALA A 71 17.59 -2.81 24.36
CA ALA A 71 17.65 -4.02 23.52
C ALA A 71 17.98 -3.73 22.04
N TYR A 72 17.53 -2.59 21.52
CA TYR A 72 17.89 -2.19 20.15
C TYR A 72 19.36 -1.78 20.06
N ARG A 73 19.86 -1.02 21.05
CA ARG A 73 21.25 -0.53 21.06
C ARG A 73 22.25 -1.66 21.29
N GLU A 74 21.93 -2.62 22.16
CA GLU A 74 22.77 -3.80 22.39
C GLU A 74 23.00 -4.64 21.12
N GLU A 75 22.00 -4.71 20.22
CA GLU A 75 22.09 -5.41 18.93
C GLU A 75 22.99 -4.70 17.90
N PHE A 76 23.31 -3.42 18.13
CA PHE A 76 24.12 -2.59 17.23
C PHE A 76 25.40 -2.03 17.86
N ASP A 77 25.64 -2.27 19.15
CA ASP A 77 26.80 -1.78 19.91
C ASP A 77 28.11 -2.49 19.52
N ASP A 78 28.04 -3.63 18.82
CA ASP A 78 29.18 -4.43 18.37
C ASP A 78 29.63 -4.15 16.93
N MET A 79 29.05 -3.15 16.24
CA MET A 79 29.50 -2.70 14.92
C MET A 79 30.82 -1.88 15.02
N GLU A 80 31.85 -2.46 15.64
CA GLU A 80 33.23 -1.97 15.60
C GLU A 80 33.81 -2.16 14.19
N GLY A 81 33.48 -1.22 13.31
CA GLY A 81 34.15 -1.08 12.01
C GLY A 81 33.21 -1.19 10.81
N GLY A 82 32.66 -0.05 10.39
CA GLY A 82 32.52 0.25 8.97
C GLY A 82 31.11 0.50 8.44
N SER A 83 30.94 1.68 7.86
CA SER A 83 30.14 1.98 6.65
C SER A 83 28.61 1.81 6.65
N PHE A 84 27.99 1.10 7.58
CA PHE A 84 26.53 0.95 7.58
C PHE A 84 25.83 2.19 8.14
N ASN A 85 25.16 2.93 7.26
CA ASN A 85 24.32 4.06 7.64
C ASN A 85 22.90 3.57 7.97
N GLU A 86 22.73 3.12 9.21
CA GLU A 86 21.47 2.59 9.75
C GLU A 86 20.31 3.59 9.61
N ALA A 87 20.56 4.90 9.80
CA ALA A 87 19.55 5.92 9.59
C ALA A 87 19.07 6.01 8.14
N ALA A 88 19.97 5.89 7.15
CA ALA A 88 19.62 5.85 5.75
C ALA A 88 18.84 4.58 5.40
N TYR A 89 19.26 3.42 5.93
CA TYR A 89 18.57 2.15 5.72
C TYR A 89 17.12 2.19 6.24
N ILE A 90 16.90 2.63 7.49
CA ILE A 90 15.56 2.71 8.07
C ILE A 90 14.67 3.71 7.31
N ARG A 91 15.22 4.81 6.81
CA ARG A 91 14.47 5.73 5.95
C ARG A 91 14.01 5.03 4.67
N ASP A 92 14.85 4.21 4.07
CA ASP A 92 14.52 3.50 2.83
C ASP A 92 13.53 2.34 3.10
N VAL A 93 13.62 1.67 4.27
CA VAL A 93 12.61 0.73 4.77
C VAL A 93 11.26 1.42 4.96
N ARG A 94 11.22 2.60 5.61
CA ARG A 94 9.99 3.38 5.78
C ARG A 94 9.35 3.70 4.43
N LYS A 95 10.14 4.22 3.48
CA LYS A 95 9.66 4.49 2.11
C LYS A 95 9.12 3.22 1.43
N ALA A 96 9.79 2.09 1.61
CA ALA A 96 9.35 0.82 1.01
C ALA A 96 8.01 0.35 1.57
N ILE A 97 7.77 0.53 2.87
CA ILE A 97 6.48 0.24 3.53
C ILE A 97 5.39 1.20 3.05
N GLU A 98 5.67 2.50 3.05
CA GLU A 98 4.75 3.55 2.58
C GLU A 98 4.36 3.35 1.10
N ALA A 99 5.28 2.85 0.27
CA ALA A 99 5.01 2.51 -1.12
C ALA A 99 4.01 1.35 -1.29
N GLN A 100 3.77 0.53 -0.26
CA GLN A 100 2.71 -0.49 -0.25
C GLN A 100 1.35 0.07 0.19
N GLY A 101 1.31 1.37 0.53
CA GLY A 101 0.15 2.08 1.03
C GLY A 101 -0.10 1.93 2.52
N LEU A 102 0.84 1.38 3.28
CA LEU A 102 0.76 1.26 4.73
C LEU A 102 1.29 2.52 5.40
N LYS A 103 0.72 2.88 6.56
CA LYS A 103 1.25 3.96 7.40
C LYS A 103 2.38 3.44 8.28
N VAL A 104 3.36 4.28 8.58
CA VAL A 104 4.43 3.98 9.53
C VAL A 104 4.35 5.00 10.66
N ALA A 105 4.35 4.54 11.91
CA ALA A 105 4.36 5.41 13.08
C ALA A 105 5.62 6.31 13.07
N PRO A 106 5.53 7.55 13.60
CA PRO A 106 6.67 8.46 13.68
C PRO A 106 7.85 7.83 14.44
#